data_AF-A0A3N4JKU0-F1
#
_entry.id   AF-A0A3N4JKU0-F1
#
_cell.length_a   1.000
_cell.length_b   1.000
_cell.length_c   1.000
_cell.angle_alpha   90.00
_cell.angle_beta   90.00
_cell.angle_gamma   90.00
#
_symmetry.space_group_name_H-M   'P 1'
#
loop_
_entity.id
_entity.type
_entity.pdbx_description
1 polymer ?
#
loop_
_entity_poly.entity_id
_entity_poly.type
_entity_poly.pdbx_seq_one_letter_code
_entity_poly.pdbx_strand_id
1 'polypeptide(L)'
;MNASKVLRASTTGRTPLIQFLGKRSIPESIDHTPRPHPAAPTKALPNSFAEYRKKAQQHGPLGGYKATKATSISPGKGQVFDRSELPPRFWRLTLSKEEMEVIESGGAAMA
;
A
#
# COMPACT_ATOMS: atom_id res chain seq x y z
N MET A 1 -55.52 30.58 -22.67
CA MET A 1 -55.18 29.73 -21.49
C MET A 1 -53.69 29.93 -21.21
N ASN A 2 -53.32 30.63 -20.13
CA ASN A 2 -51.93 31.06 -19.92
C ASN A 2 -51.11 29.91 -19.35
N ALA A 3 -50.26 29.30 -20.19
CA ALA A 3 -49.42 28.13 -19.89
C ALA A 3 -48.59 28.26 -18.60
N SER A 4 -48.24 29.50 -18.21
CA SER A 4 -47.51 29.84 -17.00
C SER A 4 -48.26 29.57 -15.69
N LYS A 5 -49.61 29.55 -15.68
CA LYS A 5 -50.39 29.21 -14.48
C LYS A 5 -50.43 27.70 -14.21
N VAL A 6 -50.45 26.87 -15.26
CA VAL A 6 -50.51 25.41 -15.14
C VAL A 6 -49.20 24.84 -14.58
N LEU A 7 -48.06 25.39 -15.01
CA LEU A 7 -46.73 24.94 -14.57
C LEU A 7 -46.44 25.29 -13.10
N ARG A 8 -47.09 26.34 -12.56
CA ARG A 8 -46.98 26.73 -11.15
C ARG A 8 -47.85 25.86 -10.23
N ALA A 9 -48.93 25.27 -10.75
CA ALA A 9 -49.77 24.31 -10.03
C ALA A 9 -49.17 22.89 -9.99
N SER A 10 -48.31 22.51 -10.95
CA SER A 10 -47.62 21.22 -10.90
C SER A 10 -46.48 21.16 -9.87
N THR A 11 -46.01 22.31 -9.37
CA THR A 11 -44.93 22.41 -8.38
C THR A 11 -45.42 22.46 -6.93
N THR A 12 -46.72 22.59 -6.67
CA THR A 12 -47.28 22.77 -5.31
C THR A 12 -47.43 21.48 -4.50
N GLY A 13 -47.00 20.32 -5.01
CA GLY A 13 -47.21 19.02 -4.35
C GLY A 13 -45.96 18.16 -4.13
N ARG A 14 -44.76 18.64 -4.49
CA ARG A 14 -43.51 17.87 -4.36
C ARG A 14 -42.51 18.67 -3.54
N THR A 15 -42.48 18.42 -2.23
CA THR A 15 -41.39 18.88 -1.38
C THR A 15 -40.12 18.11 -1.77
N PRO A 16 -39.02 18.78 -2.17
CA PRO A 16 -37.77 18.08 -2.44
C PRO A 16 -37.26 17.47 -1.13
N LEU A 17 -37.00 16.16 -1.12
CA LEU A 17 -36.43 15.45 0.05
C LEU A 17 -34.99 15.87 0.37
N ILE A 18 -34.37 16.64 -0.52
CA ILE A 18 -33.00 17.13 -0.34
C ILE A 18 -33.05 18.40 0.51
N GLN A 19 -32.53 18.30 1.73
CA GLN A 19 -32.31 19.45 2.60
C GLN A 19 -30.96 20.08 2.28
N PHE A 20 -30.94 21.35 1.88
CA PHE A 20 -29.70 22.10 1.70
C PHE A 20 -29.18 22.53 3.07
N LEU A 21 -28.39 21.66 3.71
CA LEU A 21 -27.85 21.81 5.08
C LEU A 21 -26.82 22.95 5.26
N GLY A 22 -26.83 23.98 4.39
CA GLY A 22 -25.87 25.08 4.42
C GLY A 22 -24.43 24.64 4.12
N LYS A 23 -23.47 25.53 4.40
CA LYS A 23 -22.03 25.24 4.23
C LYS A 23 -21.59 24.27 5.33
N ARG A 24 -21.12 23.09 4.95
CA ARG A 24 -20.56 22.10 5.88
C ARG A 24 -19.33 22.72 6.56
N SER A 25 -19.34 22.88 7.88
CA SER A 25 -18.16 23.26 8.65
C SER A 25 -17.30 22.02 8.91
N ILE A 26 -16.00 22.14 8.68
CA ILE A 26 -15.04 21.10 9.06
C ILE A 26 -14.68 21.38 10.53
N PRO A 27 -14.84 20.41 11.44
CA PRO A 27 -14.44 20.61 12.82
C PRO A 27 -12.93 20.89 12.88
N GLU A 28 -12.53 21.94 13.60
CA GLU A 28 -11.14 22.36 13.71
C GLU A 28 -10.27 21.34 14.46
N SER A 29 -10.88 20.60 15.38
CA SER A 29 -10.21 19.56 16.16
C SER A 29 -11.05 18.28 16.15
N ILE A 30 -10.44 17.22 15.65
CA ILE A 30 -10.97 15.85 15.67
C ILE A 30 -10.04 15.03 16.56
N ASP A 31 -10.61 14.16 17.38
CA ASP A 31 -9.82 13.19 18.15
C ASP A 31 -9.22 12.15 17.20
N HIS A 32 -7.91 12.22 16.99
CA HIS A 32 -7.12 11.28 16.18
C HIS A 32 -6.39 10.24 17.04
N THR A 33 -6.79 10.06 18.30
CA THR A 33 -6.21 9.00 19.13
C THR A 33 -6.40 7.66 18.41
N PRO A 34 -5.32 6.87 18.21
CA PRO A 34 -5.45 5.54 17.65
C PRO A 34 -6.38 4.72 18.54
N ARG A 35 -7.27 3.94 17.95
CA ARG A 35 -8.23 3.12 18.68
C ARG A 35 -8.23 1.71 18.10
N PRO A 36 -8.27 0.67 18.96
CA PRO A 36 -8.37 -0.69 18.48
C PRO A 36 -9.72 -0.89 17.79
N HIS A 37 -9.72 -1.69 16.72
CA HIS A 37 -10.96 -2.03 16.01
C HIS A 37 -11.90 -2.82 16.95
N PRO A 38 -13.23 -2.59 16.94
CA PRO A 38 -14.16 -3.27 17.84
C PRO A 38 -14.17 -4.80 17.69
N ALA A 39 -13.91 -5.29 16.47
CA ALA A 39 -13.78 -6.72 16.16
C ALA A 39 -12.33 -7.23 16.23
N ALA A 40 -11.38 -6.45 16.76
CA ALA A 40 -10.01 -6.93 16.95
C ALA A 40 -10.00 -8.02 18.03
N PRO A 41 -9.26 -9.12 17.84
CA PRO A 41 -9.23 -10.24 18.79
C PRO A 41 -8.67 -9.82 20.16
N THR A 42 -7.66 -8.94 20.18
CA THR A 42 -6.98 -8.48 21.40
C THR A 42 -7.54 -7.16 21.95
N LYS A 43 -8.36 -6.43 21.18
CA LYS A 43 -8.90 -5.09 21.50
C LYS A 43 -7.87 -4.11 22.09
N ALA A 44 -6.59 -4.31 21.78
CA ALA A 44 -5.47 -3.50 22.26
C ALA A 44 -4.61 -3.07 21.07
N LEU A 45 -4.08 -1.86 21.14
CA LEU A 45 -3.14 -1.38 20.15
C LEU A 45 -1.77 -2.02 20.39
N PRO A 46 -1.02 -2.34 19.32
CA PRO A 46 0.38 -2.72 19.47
C PRO A 46 1.20 -1.52 19.94
N ASN A 47 1.99 -1.70 21.00
CA ASN A 47 2.81 -0.63 21.59
C ASN A 47 3.92 -0.14 20.65
N SER A 48 4.57 -1.07 19.92
CA SER A 48 5.57 -0.75 18.90
C SER A 48 5.85 -1.91 17.96
N PHE A 49 6.33 -1.60 16.75
CA PHE A 49 6.83 -2.61 15.81
C PHE A 49 8.02 -3.39 16.38
N ALA A 50 8.87 -2.73 17.17
CA ALA A 50 10.03 -3.36 17.81
C ALA A 50 9.62 -4.45 18.82
N GLU A 51 8.57 -4.21 19.61
CA GLU A 51 8.03 -5.23 20.53
C GLU A 51 7.35 -6.39 19.80
N TYR A 52 6.59 -6.11 18.73
CA TYR A 52 6.05 -7.15 17.87
C TYR A 52 7.16 -8.06 17.33
N ARG A 53 8.26 -7.48 16.83
CA ARG A 53 9.44 -8.19 16.34
C ARG A 53 10.08 -9.13 17.36
N LYS A 54 10.02 -8.81 18.66
CA LYS A 54 10.52 -9.69 19.72
C LYS A 54 9.65 -10.93 19.93
N LYS A 55 8.33 -10.80 19.75
CA LYS A 55 7.35 -11.87 20.01
C LYS A 55 7.10 -12.75 18.80
N ALA A 56 7.23 -12.23 17.59
CA ALA A 56 6.98 -12.96 16.34
C ALA A 56 8.11 -13.95 16.04
N GLN A 57 8.09 -15.12 16.69
CA GLN A 57 8.99 -16.26 16.41
C GLN A 57 8.59 -17.06 15.17
N GLN A 58 7.35 -16.86 14.69
CA GLN A 58 6.76 -17.64 13.59
C GLN A 58 7.45 -17.44 12.23
N HIS A 59 8.20 -16.35 12.05
CA HIS A 59 8.93 -16.06 10.79
C HIS A 59 10.39 -16.48 10.81
N GLY A 60 10.82 -17.28 11.78
CA GLY A 60 12.23 -17.56 12.03
C GLY A 60 13.00 -16.31 12.48
N PRO A 61 14.23 -16.45 12.98
CA PRO A 61 15.01 -15.33 13.48
C PRO A 61 15.41 -14.39 12.34
N LEU A 62 14.60 -13.36 12.10
CA LEU A 62 14.90 -12.22 11.22
C LEU A 62 16.10 -11.35 11.70
N GLY A 63 16.82 -11.79 12.75
CA GLY A 63 18.01 -11.14 13.30
C GLY A 63 19.30 -11.96 13.13
N GLY A 64 19.23 -13.17 12.55
CA GLY A 64 20.37 -14.07 12.37
C GLY A 64 21.05 -13.96 11.01
N TYR A 65 20.36 -13.47 9.98
CA TYR A 65 21.00 -13.11 8.73
C TYR A 65 21.80 -11.83 8.97
N LYS A 66 23.07 -12.01 9.33
CA LYS A 66 24.12 -11.04 9.02
C LYS A 66 24.14 -10.96 7.50
N ALA A 67 23.18 -10.23 6.92
CA ALA A 67 23.34 -9.71 5.57
C ALA A 67 24.69 -9.01 5.64
N THR A 68 25.70 -9.59 4.98
CA THR A 68 26.97 -8.92 4.79
C THR A 68 26.59 -7.55 4.30
N LYS A 69 26.86 -6.50 5.11
CA LYS A 69 26.46 -5.13 4.77
C LYS A 69 27.00 -4.90 3.37
N ALA A 70 26.12 -4.97 2.37
CA ALA A 70 26.51 -4.73 1.01
C ALA A 70 27.04 -3.30 1.04
N THR A 71 28.32 -3.14 0.72
CA THR A 71 28.92 -1.82 0.66
C THR A 71 28.10 -1.02 -0.33
N SER A 72 27.63 0.15 0.10
CA SER A 72 27.00 1.09 -0.82
C SER A 72 28.06 1.53 -1.81
N ILE A 73 27.73 1.49 -3.09
CA ILE A 73 28.63 1.90 -4.18
C ILE A 73 27.98 3.12 -4.81
N SER A 74 28.59 4.28 -4.60
CA SER A 74 28.17 5.54 -5.21
C SER A 74 29.22 5.93 -6.25
N PRO A 75 28.81 6.43 -7.42
CA PRO A 75 29.77 6.98 -8.36
C PRO A 75 30.44 8.23 -7.78
N GLY A 76 31.64 8.52 -8.27
CA GLY A 76 32.32 9.79 -7.98
C GLY A 76 31.50 10.99 -8.50
N LYS A 77 31.78 12.19 -7.99
CA LYS A 77 31.09 13.41 -8.45
C LYS A 77 31.30 13.59 -9.96
N GLY A 78 30.20 13.63 -10.71
CA GLY A 78 30.22 13.78 -12.18
C GLY A 78 30.45 12.49 -12.97
N GLN A 79 30.57 11.34 -12.31
CA GLN A 79 30.62 10.02 -12.96
C GLN A 79 29.24 9.36 -12.91
N VAL A 80 28.95 8.54 -13.93
CA VAL A 80 27.75 7.70 -14.01
C VAL A 80 28.25 6.27 -14.17
N PHE A 81 27.74 5.34 -13.36
CA PHE A 81 28.06 3.92 -13.56
C PHE A 81 27.18 3.33 -14.64
N ASP A 82 27.79 2.63 -15.58
CA ASP A 82 27.07 1.67 -16.40
C ASP A 82 26.82 0.38 -15.60
N ARG A 83 25.75 -0.34 -15.92
CA ARG A 83 25.38 -1.55 -15.16
C ARG A 83 26.48 -2.61 -15.23
N SER A 84 27.21 -2.71 -16.33
CA SER A 84 28.36 -3.61 -16.50
C SER A 84 29.55 -3.28 -15.59
N GLU A 85 29.65 -2.04 -15.10
CA GLU A 85 30.72 -1.59 -14.21
C GLU A 85 30.41 -1.86 -12.72
N LEU A 86 29.15 -2.17 -12.41
CA LEU A 86 28.74 -2.56 -11.07
C LEU A 86 29.07 -4.03 -10.79
N PRO A 87 29.16 -4.44 -9.51
CA PRO A 87 29.29 -5.86 -9.18
C PRO A 87 28.12 -6.71 -9.72
N PRO A 88 28.33 -8.01 -9.99
CA PRO A 88 27.34 -8.89 -10.63
C PRO A 88 25.95 -8.92 -9.97
N ARG A 89 25.87 -8.63 -8.67
CA ARG A 89 24.59 -8.50 -7.94
C ARG A 89 23.67 -7.38 -8.45
N PHE A 90 24.20 -6.41 -9.19
CA PHE A 90 23.43 -5.31 -9.78
C PHE A 90 23.16 -5.51 -11.28
N TRP A 91 23.68 -6.60 -11.86
CA TRP A 91 23.43 -6.95 -13.25
C TRP A 91 22.01 -7.48 -13.41
N ARG A 92 21.54 -7.52 -14.66
CA ARG A 92 20.27 -8.19 -14.96
C ARG A 92 20.46 -9.68 -14.73
N LEU A 93 19.46 -10.32 -14.12
CA LEU A 93 19.41 -11.78 -14.04
C LEU A 93 19.40 -12.34 -15.46
N THR A 94 20.40 -13.16 -15.76
CA THR A 94 20.48 -13.94 -16.99
C THR A 94 20.00 -15.34 -16.67
N LEU A 95 18.82 -15.69 -17.17
CA LEU A 95 18.27 -17.03 -17.07
C LEU A 95 19.07 -18.00 -17.94
N SER A 96 19.52 -19.12 -17.36
CA SER A 96 20.14 -20.18 -18.13
C SER A 96 19.09 -20.86 -19.02
N LYS A 97 19.54 -21.56 -20.08
CA LYS A 97 18.62 -22.28 -20.98
C LYS A 97 17.84 -23.38 -20.24
N GLU A 98 18.50 -24.03 -19.30
CA GLU A 98 17.89 -25.07 -18.44
C GLU A 98 16.84 -24.45 -17.52
N GLU A 99 17.14 -23.33 -16.87
CA GLU A 99 16.18 -22.63 -16.01
C GLU A 99 14.97 -22.12 -16.81
N MET A 100 15.20 -21.69 -18.05
CA MET A 100 14.13 -21.27 -18.96
C MET A 100 13.21 -22.44 -19.31
N GLU A 101 13.76 -23.60 -19.65
CA GLU A 101 13.00 -24.83 -19.91
C GLU A 101 12.23 -25.31 -18.67
N VAL A 102 12.82 -25.17 -17.49
CA VAL A 102 12.16 -25.51 -16.22
C VAL A 102 10.98 -24.59 -15.95
N ILE A 103 11.10 -23.29 -16.23
CA ILE A 103 9.99 -22.34 -16.13
C ILE A 103 8.90 -22.67 -17.17
N GLU A 104 9.29 -22.94 -18.41
CA GLU A 104 8.36 -23.27 -19.51
C GLU A 104 7.61 -24.59 -19.27
N SER A 105 8.29 -25.60 -18.70
CA SER A 105 7.70 -26.87 -18.29
C SER A 105 6.91 -26.80 -16.97
N GLY A 106 6.86 -25.63 -16.32
CA GLY A 106 6.17 -25.45 -15.04
C GLY A 106 6.80 -26.25 -13.89
N GLY A 107 8.11 -26.54 -13.96
CA GLY A 107 8.84 -27.35 -13.00
C GLY A 107 8.77 -28.86 -13.25
N ALA A 108 8.11 -29.31 -14.32
CA ALA A 108 7.96 -30.73 -14.63
C ALA A 108 9.27 -31.41 -15.09
N ALA A 109 10.20 -30.65 -15.69
CA ALA A 109 11.49 -31.18 -16.17
C ALA A 109 12.52 -31.48 -15.06
N MET A 110 12.23 -31.09 -13.80
CA MET A 110 13.10 -31.32 -12.63
C MET A 110 12.64 -32.49 -11.75
N ALA A 111 11.60 -33.22 -12.16
CA ALA A 111 11.04 -34.37 -11.43
C ALA A 111 11.60 -35.72 -11.94
#